data_AF-A0A1R1YU22-F1
#
_entry.id   AF-A0A1R1YU22-F1
#
_cell.length_a   1.000
_cell.length_b   1.000
_cell.length_c   1.000
_cell.angle_alpha   90.00
_cell.angle_beta   90.00
_cell.angle_gamma   90.00
#
_symmetry.space_group_name_H-M   'P 1'
#
loop_
_entity.id
_entity.type
_entity.pdbx_description
1 polymer ?
#
loop_
_entity_poly.entity_id
_entity_poly.type
_entity_poly.pdbx_seq_one_letter_code
_entity_poly.pdbx_strand_id
1 'polypeptide(L)'
;MKDLALISGSSHPSLAKGIADHLGIELLPVNLGKFSNQETSVEVAQSVRNKHIYIIQSAAASICNKLGLGFALIHQESNTNSDGSGSMGLVGAVSGRVAIIMDDILDTGKTLKVASEMLRAHGAIKIYAIVIHGLFTMDSIKIINSSCIDSIACTNTVPQDDNLKKCPKLCIIDVSNILAETIRRSFNGESVSHLFVYE
;
A
#
# COMPACT_ATOMS: atom_id res chain seq x y z
N MET A 1 -7.58 17.70 -20.68
CA MET A 1 -6.87 17.90 -19.39
C MET A 1 -7.18 19.23 -18.70
N LYS A 2 -7.52 20.33 -19.39
CA LYS A 2 -7.79 21.63 -18.73
C LYS A 2 -8.88 21.59 -17.63
N ASP A 3 -9.87 20.72 -17.79
CA ASP A 3 -10.97 20.56 -16.83
C ASP A 3 -10.76 19.39 -15.86
N LEU A 4 -9.61 18.72 -15.90
CA LEU A 4 -9.21 17.72 -14.91
C LEU A 4 -8.44 18.43 -13.78
N ALA A 5 -8.77 18.13 -12.53
CA ALA A 5 -7.96 18.57 -11.39
C ALA A 5 -7.79 17.45 -10.37
N LEU A 6 -6.60 17.40 -9.77
CA LEU A 6 -6.25 16.47 -8.71
C LEU A 6 -6.13 17.21 -7.39
N ILE A 7 -6.71 16.64 -6.34
CA ILE A 7 -6.55 17.09 -4.96
C ILE A 7 -5.82 16.00 -4.20
N SER A 8 -4.76 16.37 -3.47
CA SER A 8 -4.15 15.47 -2.51
C SER A 8 -4.84 15.60 -1.16
N GLY A 9 -5.19 14.47 -0.55
CA GLY A 9 -5.43 14.43 0.89
C GLY A 9 -4.11 14.45 1.68
N SER A 10 -4.21 14.26 2.99
CA SER A 10 -3.07 14.32 3.91
C SER A 10 -2.28 13.02 4.02
N SER A 11 -2.79 11.88 3.52
CA SER A 11 -2.20 10.58 3.81
C SER A 11 -1.00 10.24 2.93
N HIS A 12 -1.03 10.60 1.65
CA HIS A 12 0.05 10.29 0.71
C HIS A 12 0.31 11.40 -0.34
N PRO A 13 0.82 12.58 0.06
CA PRO A 13 1.06 13.68 -0.87
C PRO A 13 2.08 13.38 -1.99
N SER A 14 3.09 12.57 -1.71
CA SER A 14 4.09 12.17 -2.70
C SER A 14 3.50 11.31 -3.82
N LEU A 15 2.62 10.35 -3.51
CA LEU A 15 1.89 9.58 -4.51
C LEU A 15 0.97 10.47 -5.34
N ALA A 16 0.22 11.38 -4.70
CA ALA A 16 -0.64 12.32 -5.40
C ALA A 16 0.17 13.20 -6.38
N LYS A 17 1.35 13.65 -5.95
CA LYS A 17 2.26 14.41 -6.80
C LYS A 17 2.78 13.58 -7.98
N GLY A 18 3.21 12.34 -7.75
CA GLY A 18 3.65 11.44 -8.82
C GLY A 18 2.55 11.20 -9.87
N ILE A 19 1.31 11.00 -9.43
CA ILE A 19 0.15 10.87 -10.35
C ILE A 19 -0.05 12.16 -11.15
N ALA A 20 0.02 13.33 -10.51
CA ALA A 20 -0.12 14.62 -11.17
C ALA A 20 1.00 14.86 -12.21
N ASP A 21 2.23 14.46 -11.90
CA ASP A 21 3.38 14.56 -12.80
C ASP A 21 3.20 13.67 -14.04
N HIS A 22 2.73 12.44 -13.88
CA HIS A 22 2.39 11.55 -15.02
C HIS A 22 1.25 12.09 -15.88
N LEU A 23 0.30 12.81 -15.28
CA LEU A 23 -0.80 13.48 -15.97
C LEU A 23 -0.37 14.81 -16.61
N GLY A 24 0.82 15.34 -16.30
CA GLY A 24 1.28 16.64 -16.76
C GLY A 24 0.43 17.80 -16.22
N ILE A 25 -0.10 17.68 -15.00
CA ILE A 25 -0.87 18.73 -14.32
C ILE A 25 -0.32 19.04 -12.94
N GLU A 26 -0.73 20.17 -12.37
CA GLU A 26 -0.43 20.49 -10.97
C GLU A 26 -1.56 20.05 -10.03
N LEU A 27 -1.18 19.73 -8.79
CA LEU A 27 -2.16 19.52 -7.73
C LEU A 27 -2.87 20.83 -7.40
N LEU A 28 -4.18 20.76 -7.25
CA LEU A 28 -4.97 21.90 -6.83
C LEU A 28 -4.64 22.21 -5.35
N PRO A 29 -4.33 23.47 -5.01
CA PRO A 29 -3.97 23.83 -3.65
C PRO A 29 -5.13 23.64 -2.68
N VAL A 30 -4.91 22.84 -1.65
CA VAL A 30 -5.87 22.57 -0.58
C VAL A 30 -5.22 22.84 0.76
N ASN A 31 -5.89 23.65 1.58
CA ASN A 31 -5.50 23.86 2.96
C ASN A 31 -6.12 22.75 3.80
N LEU A 32 -5.28 21.88 4.34
CA LEU A 32 -5.67 20.82 5.27
C LEU A 32 -5.30 21.25 6.68
N GLY A 33 -6.25 21.20 7.60
CA GLY A 33 -6.04 21.61 8.98
C GLY A 33 -6.86 20.80 9.97
N LYS A 34 -6.73 21.17 11.24
CA LYS A 34 -7.59 20.68 12.32
C LYS A 34 -8.21 21.86 13.06
N PHE A 35 -9.48 21.72 13.39
CA PHE A 35 -10.14 22.60 14.35
C PHE A 35 -9.68 22.28 15.77
N SER A 36 -9.92 23.19 16.72
CA SER A 36 -9.55 23.02 18.13
C SER A 36 -10.21 21.81 18.79
N ASN A 37 -11.37 21.36 18.28
CA ASN A 37 -12.09 20.17 18.69
C ASN A 37 -11.60 18.88 18.00
N GLN A 38 -10.45 18.91 17.31
CA GLN A 38 -9.86 17.81 16.54
C GLN A 38 -10.61 17.41 15.26
N GLU A 39 -11.69 18.09 14.90
CA GLU A 39 -12.34 17.88 13.60
C GLU A 39 -11.41 18.32 12.46
N THR A 40 -11.51 17.62 11.32
CA THR A 40 -10.67 17.93 10.17
C THR A 40 -11.27 19.07 9.35
N SER A 41 -10.43 20.06 9.02
CA SER A 41 -10.77 21.16 8.13
C SER A 41 -10.13 20.96 6.77
N VAL A 42 -10.92 21.14 5.71
CA VAL A 42 -10.47 21.05 4.32
C VAL A 42 -11.02 22.27 3.57
N GLU A 43 -10.12 23.11 3.06
CA GLU A 43 -10.48 24.27 2.25
C GLU A 43 -9.78 24.20 0.89
N VAL A 44 -10.60 24.23 -0.16
CA VAL A 44 -10.12 24.22 -1.55
C VAL A 44 -9.86 25.66 -1.99
N ALA A 45 -8.60 26.03 -2.19
CA ALA A 45 -8.19 27.42 -2.35
C ALA A 45 -8.52 28.02 -3.74
N GLN A 46 -9.10 27.22 -4.66
CA GLN A 46 -9.43 27.65 -6.02
C GLN A 46 -10.79 27.09 -6.45
N SER A 47 -11.42 27.75 -7.43
CA SER A 47 -12.68 27.28 -8.01
C SER A 47 -12.53 25.91 -8.68
N VAL A 48 -13.45 25.02 -8.33
CA VAL A 48 -13.61 23.66 -8.90
C VAL A 48 -14.81 23.57 -9.85
N ARG A 49 -15.49 24.69 -10.14
CA ARG A 49 -16.67 24.70 -11.01
C ARG A 49 -16.33 24.17 -12.40
N ASN A 50 -17.17 23.29 -12.92
CA ASN A 50 -17.03 22.64 -14.24
C ASN A 50 -15.75 21.82 -14.42
N LYS A 51 -15.12 21.37 -13.32
CA LYS A 51 -13.96 20.47 -13.36
C LYS A 51 -14.34 19.06 -12.91
N HIS A 52 -13.68 18.07 -13.49
CA HIS A 52 -13.64 16.70 -13.00
C HIS A 52 -12.56 16.60 -11.94
N ILE A 53 -12.97 16.42 -10.68
CA ILE A 53 -12.07 16.39 -9.53
C ILE A 53 -11.80 14.95 -9.12
N TYR A 54 -10.51 14.59 -9.04
CA TYR A 54 -10.06 13.34 -8.43
C TYR A 54 -9.34 13.65 -7.12
N ILE A 55 -9.73 12.97 -6.05
CA ILE A 55 -9.10 13.10 -4.72
C ILE A 55 -8.23 11.88 -4.48
N ILE A 56 -6.93 12.10 -4.24
CA ILE A 56 -5.96 11.05 -3.97
C ILE A 56 -5.74 10.95 -2.46
N GLN A 57 -6.10 9.80 -1.87
CA GLN A 57 -5.94 9.53 -0.44
C GLN A 57 -5.79 8.02 -0.23
N SER A 58 -4.73 7.58 0.47
CA SER A 58 -4.49 6.19 0.85
C SER A 58 -4.99 5.84 2.27
N ALA A 59 -5.44 4.59 2.44
CA ALA A 59 -5.66 3.80 3.67
C ALA A 59 -6.41 4.44 4.87
N ALA A 60 -7.46 3.74 5.31
CA ALA A 60 -8.35 4.13 6.42
C ALA A 60 -7.63 4.36 7.77
N ALA A 61 -6.59 3.59 8.14
CA ALA A 61 -5.92 3.78 9.43
C ALA A 61 -5.08 5.07 9.51
N SER A 62 -4.41 5.44 8.40
CA SER A 62 -3.72 6.74 8.29
C SER A 62 -4.72 7.88 8.31
N ILE A 63 -5.86 7.69 7.65
CA ILE A 63 -7.00 8.59 7.67
C ILE A 63 -7.55 8.73 9.10
N CYS A 64 -7.89 7.68 9.82
CA CYS A 64 -8.45 7.76 11.17
C CYS A 64 -7.48 8.41 12.17
N ASN A 65 -6.19 8.04 12.15
CA ASN A 65 -5.17 8.68 12.98
C ASN A 65 -4.99 10.17 12.64
N LYS A 66 -5.01 10.54 11.36
CA LYS A 66 -4.92 11.95 10.94
C LYS A 66 -6.21 12.73 11.16
N LEU A 67 -7.38 12.10 11.06
CA LEU A 67 -8.69 12.70 11.27
C LEU A 67 -9.11 12.72 12.75
N GLY A 68 -8.32 12.13 13.65
CA GLY A 68 -8.69 12.02 15.08
C GLY A 68 -9.93 11.16 15.32
N LEU A 69 -10.29 10.31 14.36
CA LEU A 69 -11.46 9.45 14.45
C LEU A 69 -11.09 8.15 15.17
N GLY A 70 -11.93 7.74 16.11
CA GLY A 70 -11.90 6.38 16.62
C GLY A 70 -12.13 5.42 15.44
N PHE A 71 -11.24 4.44 15.28
CA PHE A 71 -11.47 3.35 14.34
C PHE A 71 -11.50 2.05 15.11
N ALA A 72 -12.44 1.19 14.77
CA ALA A 72 -12.51 -0.17 15.27
C ALA A 72 -11.96 -1.08 14.19
N LEU A 73 -10.87 -1.78 14.49
CA LEU A 73 -10.44 -2.94 13.72
C LEU A 73 -11.01 -4.17 14.38
N ILE A 74 -11.83 -4.94 13.65
CA ILE A 74 -12.15 -6.29 14.05
C ILE A 74 -10.99 -7.15 13.58
N HIS A 75 -10.04 -7.38 14.49
CA HIS A 75 -9.01 -8.39 14.30
C HIS A 75 -9.56 -9.72 14.81
N GLN A 76 -9.91 -10.61 13.90
CA GLN A 76 -10.20 -11.99 14.27
C GLN A 76 -8.88 -12.68 14.58
N GLU A 77 -8.49 -12.69 15.85
CA GLU A 77 -7.55 -13.70 16.32
C GLU A 77 -8.25 -15.04 16.22
N SER A 78 -7.72 -15.93 15.37
CA SER A 78 -8.05 -17.34 15.46
C SER A 78 -7.57 -17.83 16.84
N ASN A 79 -8.51 -17.95 17.78
CA ASN A 79 -8.31 -18.59 19.08
C ASN A 79 -7.86 -20.04 18.85
N THR A 80 -6.55 -20.27 18.83
CA THR A 80 -5.97 -21.60 19.04
C THR A 80 -5.19 -21.56 20.34
N ASN A 81 -5.87 -21.92 21.43
CA ASN A 81 -5.23 -22.43 22.66
C ASN A 81 -4.64 -23.82 22.38
N SER A 82 -3.70 -23.84 21.45
CA SER A 82 -2.82 -24.94 21.07
C SER A 82 -1.63 -24.26 20.39
N ASP A 83 -0.48 -24.28 21.05
CA ASP A 83 0.85 -23.89 20.54
C ASP A 83 0.83 -23.27 19.12
N GLY A 84 0.74 -21.93 19.09
CA GLY A 84 0.29 -21.11 17.96
C GLY A 84 1.08 -21.21 16.66
N SER A 85 0.87 -22.32 15.95
CA SER A 85 1.02 -22.46 14.52
C SER A 85 -0.26 -23.17 14.07
N GLY A 86 -1.27 -22.43 13.61
CA GLY A 86 -2.29 -23.06 12.74
C GLY A 86 -1.53 -23.83 11.68
N SER A 87 -1.74 -25.16 11.60
CA SER A 87 -0.94 -26.08 10.79
C SER A 87 -0.95 -25.62 9.33
N MET A 88 -0.02 -24.76 8.96
CA MET A 88 0.16 -24.32 7.60
C MET A 88 0.71 -25.53 6.86
N GLY A 89 -0.07 -26.07 5.93
CA GLY A 89 0.38 -27.17 5.07
C GLY A 89 1.06 -26.59 3.85
N LEU A 90 2.24 -27.10 3.51
CA LEU A 90 2.82 -26.83 2.20
C LEU A 90 2.21 -27.79 1.18
N VAL A 91 1.52 -27.25 0.18
CA VAL A 91 1.06 -28.00 -0.98
C VAL A 91 1.95 -27.65 -2.18
N GLY A 92 2.61 -28.66 -2.75
CA GLY A 92 3.55 -28.51 -3.86
C GLY A 92 5.02 -28.71 -3.48
N ALA A 93 5.93 -28.67 -4.47
CA ALA A 93 7.36 -28.90 -4.29
C ALA A 93 8.19 -27.62 -4.49
N VAL A 94 8.97 -27.26 -3.49
CA VAL A 94 9.80 -26.03 -3.48
C VAL A 94 11.30 -26.30 -3.33
N SER A 95 11.70 -27.55 -3.11
CA SER A 95 13.09 -27.95 -2.93
C SER A 95 13.94 -27.58 -4.15
N GLY A 96 15.06 -26.88 -3.92
CA GLY A 96 15.96 -26.41 -4.97
C GLY A 96 15.43 -25.22 -5.78
N ARG A 97 14.29 -24.62 -5.41
CA ARG A 97 13.63 -23.55 -6.18
C ARG A 97 13.65 -22.21 -5.47
N VAL A 98 13.54 -21.15 -6.26
CA VAL A 98 13.19 -19.82 -5.78
C VAL A 98 11.68 -19.81 -5.51
N ALA A 99 11.28 -19.38 -4.31
CA ALA A 99 9.89 -19.20 -3.93
C ALA A 99 9.54 -17.71 -3.91
N ILE A 100 8.34 -17.36 -4.40
CA ILE A 100 7.79 -16.00 -4.35
C ILE A 100 6.47 -16.07 -3.59
N ILE A 101 6.38 -15.37 -2.48
CA ILE A 101 5.15 -15.20 -1.72
C ILE A 101 4.46 -13.95 -2.26
N MET A 102 3.17 -14.06 -2.59
CA MET A 102 2.36 -12.92 -3.00
C MET A 102 1.25 -12.71 -1.99
N ASP A 103 1.09 -11.48 -1.52
CA ASP A 103 0.04 -11.10 -0.58
C ASP A 103 -0.52 -9.72 -0.95
N ASP A 104 -1.76 -9.44 -0.57
CA ASP A 104 -2.36 -8.13 -0.83
C ASP A 104 -1.90 -7.10 0.21
N ILE A 105 -1.90 -7.46 1.50
CA ILE A 105 -1.61 -6.58 2.62
C ILE A 105 -0.57 -7.21 3.54
N LEU A 106 0.49 -6.45 3.85
CA LEU A 106 1.44 -6.80 4.92
C LEU A 106 1.24 -5.85 6.09
N ASP A 107 0.67 -6.38 7.17
CA ASP A 107 0.46 -5.66 8.42
C ASP A 107 1.58 -5.94 9.43
N THR A 108 1.41 -6.95 10.29
CA THR A 108 2.40 -7.29 11.34
C THR A 108 3.58 -8.11 10.84
N GLY A 109 3.49 -8.72 9.65
CA GLY A 109 4.54 -9.55 9.05
C GLY A 109 4.71 -10.95 9.67
N LYS A 110 3.94 -11.33 10.70
CA LYS A 110 4.03 -12.63 11.38
C LYS A 110 3.74 -13.80 10.42
N THR A 111 2.62 -13.74 9.70
CA THR A 111 2.22 -14.77 8.72
C THR A 111 3.27 -14.94 7.64
N LEU A 112 3.78 -13.82 7.10
CA LEU A 112 4.79 -13.84 6.06
C LEU A 112 6.11 -14.48 6.55
N LYS A 113 6.51 -14.22 7.79
CA LYS A 113 7.67 -14.88 8.41
C LYS A 113 7.47 -16.40 8.51
N VAL A 114 6.34 -16.85 9.07
CA VAL A 114 6.04 -18.29 9.21
C VAL A 114 6.03 -18.98 7.84
N ALA A 115 5.40 -18.37 6.83
CA ALA A 115 5.40 -18.89 5.46
C ALA A 115 6.81 -18.99 4.88
N SER A 116 7.66 -17.97 5.10
CA SER A 116 9.06 -18.01 4.64
C SER A 116 9.86 -19.14 5.30
N GLU A 117 9.69 -19.34 6.61
CA GLU A 117 10.39 -20.39 7.35
C GLU A 117 9.95 -21.78 6.87
N MET A 118 8.67 -21.96 6.58
CA MET A 118 8.14 -23.19 6.00
C MET A 118 8.74 -23.50 4.63
N LEU A 119 8.81 -22.50 3.74
CA LEU A 119 9.43 -22.66 2.42
C LEU A 119 10.91 -23.01 2.54
N ARG A 120 11.62 -22.35 3.47
CA ARG A 120 13.04 -22.63 3.74
C ARG A 120 13.25 -24.05 4.25
N ALA A 121 12.42 -24.51 5.19
CA ALA A 121 12.49 -25.86 5.74
C ALA A 121 12.26 -26.95 4.67
N HIS A 122 11.48 -26.65 3.63
CA HIS A 122 11.23 -27.55 2.50
C HIS A 122 12.20 -27.36 1.31
N GLY A 123 13.32 -26.66 1.54
CA GLY A 123 14.44 -26.60 0.60
C GLY A 123 14.39 -25.48 -0.43
N ALA A 124 13.56 -24.44 -0.24
CA ALA A 124 13.63 -23.25 -1.09
C ALA A 124 15.02 -22.59 -0.99
N ILE A 125 15.62 -22.24 -2.13
CA ILE A 125 16.97 -21.65 -2.19
C ILE A 125 16.95 -20.13 -1.99
N LYS A 126 15.88 -19.47 -2.43
CA LYS A 126 15.63 -18.04 -2.28
C LYS A 126 14.14 -17.80 -2.02
N ILE A 127 13.83 -16.78 -1.24
CA ILE A 127 12.47 -16.44 -0.86
C ILE A 127 12.27 -14.94 -1.07
N TYR A 128 11.40 -14.59 -2.00
CA TYR A 128 10.97 -13.22 -2.24
C TYR A 128 9.53 -13.04 -1.78
N ALA A 129 9.16 -11.82 -1.40
CA ALA A 129 7.77 -11.47 -1.18
C ALA A 129 7.36 -10.28 -2.06
N ILE A 130 6.14 -10.31 -2.58
CA ILE A 130 5.51 -9.19 -3.29
C ILE A 130 4.23 -8.85 -2.55
N VAL A 131 4.10 -7.59 -2.15
CA VAL A 131 2.94 -7.10 -1.41
C VAL A 131 2.41 -5.83 -2.05
N ILE A 132 1.09 -5.71 -2.18
CA ILE A 132 0.48 -4.48 -2.68
C ILE A 132 0.54 -3.42 -1.58
N HIS A 133 -0.12 -3.62 -0.45
CA HIS A 133 -0.25 -2.66 0.63
C HIS A 133 0.63 -3.02 1.83
N GLY A 134 1.81 -2.43 1.94
CA GLY A 134 2.66 -2.55 3.12
C GLY A 134 2.27 -1.57 4.23
N LEU A 135 1.50 -2.02 5.22
CA LEU A 135 1.20 -1.22 6.42
C LEU A 135 2.38 -1.22 7.41
N PHE A 136 3.12 -2.33 7.48
CA PHE A 136 4.32 -2.49 8.30
C PHE A 136 4.14 -2.01 9.75
N THR A 137 3.06 -2.41 10.42
CA THR A 137 2.76 -1.96 11.78
C THR A 137 3.62 -2.68 12.83
N MET A 138 3.67 -2.12 14.04
CA MET A 138 4.37 -2.73 15.17
C MET A 138 5.85 -3.04 14.83
N ASP A 139 6.34 -4.22 15.20
CA ASP A 139 7.69 -4.69 14.94
C ASP A 139 7.85 -5.35 13.55
N SER A 140 6.94 -5.12 12.60
CA SER A 140 6.93 -5.77 11.29
C SER A 140 8.27 -5.66 10.56
N ILE A 141 8.89 -4.46 10.55
CA ILE A 141 10.22 -4.28 9.94
C ILE A 141 11.32 -5.13 10.61
N LYS A 142 11.29 -5.28 11.94
CA LYS A 142 12.24 -6.15 12.65
C LYS A 142 12.01 -7.62 12.33
N ILE A 143 10.74 -8.02 12.24
CA ILE A 143 10.32 -9.37 11.85
C ILE A 143 10.84 -9.70 10.45
N ILE A 144 10.67 -8.79 9.49
CA ILE A 144 11.16 -8.95 8.11
C ILE A 144 12.70 -9.01 8.06
N ASN A 145 13.39 -8.11 8.75
CA ASN A 145 14.85 -8.10 8.76
C ASN A 145 15.43 -9.40 9.35
N SER A 146 14.80 -9.96 10.38
CA SER A 146 15.22 -11.21 11.02
C SER A 146 14.71 -12.50 10.34
N SER A 147 13.82 -12.41 9.35
CA SER A 147 13.31 -13.59 8.63
C SER A 147 14.27 -14.11 7.56
N CYS A 148 13.96 -15.28 7.01
CA CYS A 148 14.71 -15.89 5.91
C CYS A 148 14.30 -15.38 4.51
N ILE A 149 13.50 -14.31 4.45
CA ILE A 149 13.13 -13.60 3.22
C ILE A 149 14.37 -12.84 2.71
N ASP A 150 14.67 -12.99 1.43
CA ASP A 150 15.80 -12.36 0.75
C ASP A 150 15.49 -10.91 0.35
N SER A 151 14.31 -10.64 -0.22
CA SER A 151 13.85 -9.29 -0.58
C SER A 151 12.32 -9.21 -0.60
N ILE A 152 11.78 -8.02 -0.33
CA ILE A 152 10.36 -7.72 -0.39
C ILE A 152 10.13 -6.56 -1.37
N ALA A 153 9.29 -6.77 -2.37
CA ALA A 153 8.75 -5.71 -3.21
C ALA A 153 7.40 -5.26 -2.65
N CYS A 154 7.26 -3.97 -2.35
CA CYS A 154 6.02 -3.37 -1.90
C CYS A 154 5.64 -2.21 -2.81
N THR A 155 4.36 -1.97 -3.06
CA THR A 155 3.99 -0.74 -3.78
C THR A 155 4.07 0.50 -2.89
N ASN A 156 4.10 1.69 -3.50
CA ASN A 156 3.89 2.95 -2.79
C ASN A 156 2.40 3.32 -2.61
N THR A 157 1.49 2.35 -2.50
CA THR A 157 0.08 2.66 -2.16
C THR A 157 -0.06 3.24 -0.75
N VAL A 158 0.88 2.93 0.15
CA VAL A 158 1.03 3.50 1.50
C VAL A 158 2.42 4.13 1.60
N PRO A 159 2.64 5.27 2.29
CA PRO A 159 3.97 5.88 2.38
C PRO A 159 5.02 4.93 2.98
N GLN A 160 6.18 4.80 2.34
CA GLN A 160 7.23 3.85 2.74
C GLN A 160 8.57 4.48 3.11
N ASP A 161 8.69 5.81 3.08
CA ASP A 161 9.97 6.52 3.26
C ASP A 161 10.70 6.12 4.55
N ASP A 162 9.96 5.93 5.65
CA ASP A 162 10.54 5.53 6.93
C ASP A 162 10.87 4.04 7.01
N ASN A 163 10.12 3.20 6.30
CA ASN A 163 10.36 1.76 6.25
C ASN A 163 11.59 1.43 5.40
N LEU A 164 11.78 2.15 4.29
CA LEU A 164 12.95 2.04 3.43
C LEU A 164 14.26 2.30 4.19
N LYS A 165 14.27 3.30 5.09
CA LYS A 165 15.45 3.61 5.93
C LYS A 165 15.80 2.48 6.90
N LYS A 166 14.81 1.66 7.29
CA LYS A 166 14.93 0.65 8.35
C LYS A 166 15.03 -0.77 7.82
N CYS A 167 14.66 -1.00 6.56
CA CYS A 167 14.54 -2.33 5.96
C CYS A 167 15.38 -2.42 4.67
N PRO A 168 16.63 -2.91 4.74
CA PRO A 168 17.47 -3.07 3.55
C PRO A 168 16.92 -4.11 2.55
N LYS A 169 15.97 -4.95 2.98
CA LYS A 169 15.30 -5.95 2.14
C LYS A 169 14.13 -5.35 1.34
N LEU A 170 13.68 -4.14 1.65
CA LEU A 170 12.48 -3.54 1.05
C LEU A 170 12.85 -2.78 -0.24
N CYS A 171 12.16 -3.10 -1.33
CA CYS A 171 12.16 -2.31 -2.56
C CYS A 171 10.74 -1.83 -2.89
N ILE A 172 10.64 -0.66 -3.50
CA ILE A 172 9.36 -0.02 -3.83
C ILE A 172 9.04 -0.13 -5.31
N ILE A 173 7.82 -0.56 -5.61
CA ILE A 173 7.21 -0.50 -6.94
C ILE A 173 6.31 0.74 -6.97
N ASP A 174 6.65 1.70 -7.82
CA ASP A 174 5.81 2.88 -8.00
C ASP A 174 4.53 2.53 -8.78
N VAL A 175 3.37 2.89 -8.23
CA VAL A 175 2.05 2.73 -8.88
C VAL A 175 1.47 4.05 -9.39
N SER A 176 2.21 5.15 -9.31
CA SER A 176 1.71 6.46 -9.71
C SER A 176 1.31 6.49 -11.20
N ASN A 177 2.07 5.82 -12.07
CA ASN A 177 1.77 5.72 -13.50
C ASN A 177 0.46 4.97 -13.81
N ILE A 178 0.24 3.78 -13.21
CA ILE A 178 -0.98 3.01 -13.48
C ILE A 178 -2.23 3.73 -12.96
N LEU A 179 -2.11 4.45 -11.83
CA LEU A 179 -3.19 5.28 -11.29
C LEU A 179 -3.44 6.51 -12.17
N ALA A 180 -2.39 7.17 -12.68
CA ALA A 180 -2.50 8.27 -13.62
C ALA A 180 -3.21 7.84 -14.91
N GLU A 181 -2.79 6.71 -15.49
CA GLU A 181 -3.42 6.18 -16.70
C GLU A 181 -4.88 5.78 -16.48
N THR A 182 -5.20 5.24 -15.30
CA THR A 182 -6.59 4.95 -14.89
C THR A 182 -7.43 6.22 -14.84
N ILE A 183 -6.91 7.29 -14.24
CA ILE A 183 -7.59 8.60 -14.17
C ILE A 183 -7.76 9.19 -15.57
N ARG A 184 -6.72 9.15 -16.41
CA ARG A 184 -6.75 9.66 -17.79
C ARG A 184 -7.84 8.97 -18.60
N ARG A 185 -7.91 7.63 -18.55
CA ARG A 185 -8.93 6.83 -19.25
C ARG A 185 -10.32 7.15 -18.75
N SER A 186 -10.51 7.15 -17.42
CA SER A 186 -11.78 7.49 -16.79
C SER A 186 -12.26 8.88 -17.20
N PHE A 187 -11.37 9.87 -17.20
CA PHE A 187 -11.69 11.25 -17.59
C PHE A 187 -12.09 11.37 -19.07
N ASN A 188 -11.43 10.63 -19.96
CA ASN A 188 -11.71 10.65 -21.40
C ASN A 188 -12.87 9.72 -21.83
N GLY A 189 -13.49 8.98 -20.90
CA GLY A 189 -14.51 7.97 -21.24
C GLY A 189 -13.93 6.73 -21.94
N GLU A 190 -12.64 6.48 -21.81
CA GLU A 190 -11.97 5.30 -22.34
C GLU A 190 -12.11 4.12 -21.38
N SER A 191 -12.13 2.89 -21.91
CA SER A 191 -12.21 1.69 -21.07
C SER A 191 -10.91 1.48 -20.29
N VAL A 192 -11.05 1.38 -18.96
CA VAL A 192 -9.97 1.04 -18.01
C VAL A 192 -9.57 -0.42 -18.12
N SER A 193 -10.44 -1.31 -18.62
CA SER A 193 -10.17 -2.75 -18.74
C SER A 193 -8.93 -3.07 -19.59
N HIS A 194 -8.53 -2.16 -20.49
CA HIS A 194 -7.31 -2.29 -21.29
C HIS A 194 -6.03 -2.31 -20.45
N LEU A 195 -6.06 -1.80 -19.21
CA LEU A 195 -4.93 -1.85 -18.29
C LEU A 195 -4.73 -3.22 -17.65
N PHE A 196 -5.71 -4.12 -17.81
CA PHE A 196 -5.70 -5.46 -17.24
C PHE A 196 -5.65 -6.56 -18.31
N VAL A 197 -5.26 -6.21 -19.54
CA VAL A 197 -5.09 -7.20 -20.61
C VAL A 197 -3.78 -7.93 -20.35
N TYR A 198 -3.90 -9.19 -19.98
CA TYR A 198 -2.79 -10.14 -19.91
C TYR A 198 -2.62 -10.72 -21.32
N GLU A 199 -1.52 -10.37 -21.99
CA GLU A 199 -1.01 -11.17 -23.13
C GLU A 199 -0.19 -12.35 -22.63
#